data_AF-A0A4D4LQS7-F1
#
_entry.id   AF-A0A4D4LQS7-F1
#
_cell.length_a   1.000
_cell.length_b   1.000
_cell.length_c   1.000
_cell.angle_alpha   90.00
_cell.angle_beta   90.00
_cell.angle_gamma   90.00
#
_symmetry.space_group_name_H-M   'P 1'
#
loop_
_entity.id
_entity.type
_entity.pdbx_description
1 polymer ?
#
loop_
_entity_poly.entity_id
_entity_poly.type
_entity_poly.pdbx_seq_one_letter_code
_entity_poly.pdbx_strand_id
1 'polypeptide(L)'
;MDERHLVPGAGADFISVSKEGFDRGVSILHFLGGHTADINGDRAIAQTKMTISQRASVDGVEVDVVCTGRFYDFCARHDGQWKIVRRQPIYEKDRLDPVDPAARLELDPVLLDRFPTGYRHLGYLQTKAGFRVKTGLPA
;
A
#
# COMPACT_ATOMS: atom_id res chain seq x y z
N MET A 1 4.66 -4.08 -22.16
CA MET A 1 4.93 -4.57 -20.80
C MET A 1 4.21 -3.65 -19.83
N ASP A 2 3.18 -4.15 -19.15
CA ASP A 2 2.25 -3.34 -18.35
C ASP A 2 2.65 -3.39 -16.86
N GLU A 3 3.17 -2.27 -16.33
CA GLU A 3 3.82 -2.20 -15.01
C GLU A 3 2.95 -1.54 -13.90
N ARG A 4 1.62 -1.71 -13.89
CA ARG A 4 0.74 -0.83 -13.10
C ARG A 4 0.02 -1.52 -11.94
N HIS A 5 0.33 -1.07 -10.71
CA HIS A 5 -0.38 -1.24 -9.42
C HIS A 5 -0.57 -2.65 -8.83
N LEU A 6 -0.93 -2.70 -7.53
CA LEU A 6 -1.28 -3.92 -6.77
C LEU A 6 -2.64 -4.51 -7.17
N VAL A 7 -3.41 -3.79 -7.98
CA VAL A 7 -4.54 -4.27 -8.79
C VAL A 7 -4.34 -3.70 -10.20
N PRO A 8 -4.04 -4.52 -11.23
CA PRO A 8 -4.01 -4.07 -12.61
C PRO A 8 -5.43 -3.82 -13.12
N GLY A 9 -5.66 -2.74 -13.88
CA GLY A 9 -6.96 -2.46 -14.51
C GLY A 9 -7.24 -0.97 -14.72
N ALA A 10 -8.30 -0.66 -15.46
CA ALA A 10 -8.81 0.71 -15.56
C ALA A 10 -9.33 1.19 -14.19
N GLY A 11 -9.54 2.50 -14.01
CA GLY A 11 -10.03 3.04 -12.74
C GLY A 11 -11.33 2.37 -12.23
N ALA A 12 -12.18 1.88 -13.14
CA ALA A 12 -13.38 1.12 -12.80
C ALA A 12 -13.08 -0.24 -12.14
N ASP A 13 -12.08 -0.98 -12.64
CA ASP A 13 -11.70 -2.28 -12.09
C ASP A 13 -11.14 -2.10 -10.68
N PHE A 14 -10.31 -1.08 -10.47
CA PHE A 14 -9.82 -0.72 -9.14
C PHE A 14 -10.96 -0.45 -8.16
N ILE A 15 -12.00 0.29 -8.59
CA ILE A 15 -13.17 0.58 -7.75
C ILE A 15 -13.95 -0.70 -7.43
N SER A 16 -14.18 -1.58 -8.42
CA SER A 16 -14.90 -2.84 -8.21
C SER A 16 -14.18 -3.73 -7.21
N VAL A 17 -12.88 -3.99 -7.44
CA VAL A 17 -12.06 -4.82 -6.56
C VAL A 17 -11.96 -4.24 -5.15
N SER A 18 -11.89 -2.90 -5.02
CA SER A 18 -11.87 -2.25 -3.70
C SER A 18 -13.19 -2.44 -2.95
N LYS A 19 -14.34 -2.31 -3.62
CA LYS A 19 -15.66 -2.53 -3.02
C LYS A 19 -15.83 -3.98 -2.57
N GLU A 20 -15.52 -4.93 -3.45
CA GLU A 20 -15.58 -6.35 -3.12
C GLU A 20 -14.65 -6.72 -1.97
N GLY A 21 -13.46 -6.13 -1.91
CA GLY A 21 -12.54 -6.30 -0.78
C GLY A 21 -13.16 -5.79 0.52
N PHE A 22 -13.73 -4.59 0.50
CA PHE A 22 -14.42 -4.02 1.66
C PHE A 22 -15.59 -4.88 2.13
N ASP A 23 -16.43 -5.37 1.21
CA ASP A 23 -17.57 -6.25 1.53
C ASP A 23 -17.12 -7.60 2.13
N ARG A 24 -15.91 -8.06 1.81
CA ARG A 24 -15.27 -9.24 2.44
C ARG A 24 -14.54 -8.93 3.76
N GLY A 25 -14.66 -7.71 4.27
CA GLY A 25 -14.08 -7.29 5.54
C GLY A 25 -12.61 -6.85 5.46
N VAL A 26 -12.06 -6.61 4.27
CA VAL A 26 -10.72 -6.02 4.13
C VAL A 26 -10.74 -4.60 4.71
N SER A 27 -9.93 -4.38 5.75
CA SER A 27 -9.82 -3.09 6.44
C SER A 27 -8.43 -2.51 6.21
N ILE A 28 -8.33 -1.53 5.31
CA ILE A 28 -7.09 -0.82 4.99
C ILE A 28 -7.37 0.69 5.09
N LEU A 29 -6.62 1.36 5.95
CA LEU A 29 -6.71 2.80 6.18
C LEU A 29 -5.42 3.48 5.71
N HIS A 30 -5.56 4.60 5.03
CA HIS A 30 -4.44 5.45 4.66
C HIS A 30 -4.53 6.76 5.44
N PHE A 31 -3.55 7.02 6.30
CA PHE A 31 -3.36 8.33 6.89
C PHE A 31 -2.41 9.14 5.99
N LEU A 32 -2.82 10.36 5.63
CA LEU A 32 -2.01 11.26 4.81
C LEU A 32 -1.48 12.40 5.67
N GLY A 33 -0.17 12.58 5.65
CA GLY A 33 0.54 13.62 6.39
C GLY A 33 0.90 14.82 5.50
N GLY A 34 2.00 15.48 5.86
CA GLY A 34 2.53 16.62 5.12
C GLY A 34 2.79 16.28 3.64
N HIS A 35 2.52 17.26 2.79
CA HIS A 35 2.70 17.15 1.35
C HIS A 35 3.45 18.36 0.79
N THR A 36 4.18 18.14 -0.30
CA THR A 36 4.78 19.18 -1.13
C THR A 36 4.45 18.91 -2.59
N ALA A 37 4.35 19.96 -3.40
CA ALA A 37 4.15 19.85 -4.83
C ALA A 37 5.09 20.80 -5.56
N ASP A 38 5.82 20.29 -6.54
CA ASP A 38 6.56 21.07 -7.52
C ASP A 38 5.72 21.16 -8.79
N ILE A 39 5.35 22.37 -9.20
CA ILE A 39 4.42 22.64 -10.30
C ILE A 39 5.17 23.33 -11.42
N ASN A 40 5.09 22.77 -12.63
CA ASN A 40 5.63 23.33 -13.85
C ASN A 40 4.57 23.31 -14.96
N GLY A 41 3.91 24.45 -15.16
CA GLY A 41 2.81 24.59 -16.10
C GLY A 41 1.66 23.64 -15.79
N ASP A 42 1.33 22.77 -16.73
CA ASP A 42 0.26 21.77 -16.62
C ASP A 42 0.72 20.43 -16.02
N ARG A 43 1.91 20.37 -15.42
CA ARG A 43 2.45 19.17 -14.79
C ARG A 43 2.94 19.46 -13.38
N ALA A 44 2.86 18.46 -12.51
CA ALA A 44 3.40 18.57 -11.17
C ALA A 44 3.91 17.22 -10.64
N ILE A 45 4.85 17.29 -9.72
CA ILE A 45 5.24 16.17 -8.86
C ILE A 45 4.79 16.49 -7.45
N ALA A 46 3.91 15.65 -6.90
CA ALA A 46 3.47 15.76 -5.52
C ALA A 46 4.08 14.63 -4.68
N GLN A 47 4.66 14.98 -3.53
CA GLN A 47 5.11 14.01 -2.53
C GLN A 47 4.26 14.16 -1.28
N THR A 48 3.62 13.07 -0.85
CA THR A 48 2.78 13.05 0.36
C THR A 48 3.27 11.96 1.30
N LYS A 49 3.63 12.31 2.54
CA LYS A 49 3.91 11.30 3.57
C LYS A 49 2.63 10.54 3.89
N MET A 50 2.73 9.22 4.03
CA MET A 50 1.57 8.38 4.31
C MET A 50 1.90 7.24 5.26
N THR A 51 0.86 6.76 5.94
CA THR A 51 0.88 5.50 6.68
C THR A 51 -0.28 4.65 6.20
N ILE A 52 0.00 3.40 5.85
CA ILE A 52 -0.99 2.36 5.58
C ILE A 52 -1.14 1.52 6.84
N SER A 53 -2.37 1.46 7.37
CA SER A 53 -2.72 0.56 8.46
C SER A 53 -3.67 -0.51 7.92
N GLN A 54 -3.36 -1.77 8.15
CA GLN A 54 -4.23 -2.88 7.75
C GLN A 54 -4.37 -3.89 8.88
N ARG A 55 -5.61 -4.32 9.13
CA ARG A 55 -5.93 -5.41 10.06
C ARG A 55 -6.26 -6.68 9.30
N ALA A 56 -5.73 -7.81 9.72
CA ALA A 56 -6.04 -9.12 9.15
C ALA A 56 -5.79 -10.27 10.14
N SER A 57 -6.26 -11.48 9.81
CA SER A 57 -5.83 -12.71 10.48
C SER A 57 -4.65 -13.32 9.72
N VAL A 58 -3.59 -13.66 10.44
CA VAL A 58 -2.40 -14.36 9.94
C VAL A 58 -2.23 -15.62 10.77
N ASP A 59 -2.33 -16.78 10.13
CA ASP A 59 -2.20 -18.10 10.77
C ASP A 59 -3.08 -18.23 12.04
N GLY A 60 -4.28 -17.64 12.01
CA GLY A 60 -5.25 -17.66 13.11
C GLY A 60 -5.10 -16.53 14.14
N VAL A 61 -4.05 -15.70 14.06
CA VAL A 61 -3.80 -14.58 14.96
C VAL A 61 -4.23 -13.27 14.31
N GLU A 62 -5.06 -12.47 15.00
CA GLU A 62 -5.40 -11.12 14.54
C GLU A 62 -4.22 -10.17 14.74
N VAL A 63 -3.85 -9.47 13.68
CA VAL A 63 -2.69 -8.59 13.63
C VAL A 63 -3.03 -7.25 12.98
N ASP A 64 -2.32 -6.22 13.39
CA ASP A 64 -2.24 -4.93 12.70
C ASP A 64 -0.86 -4.77 12.07
N VAL A 65 -0.84 -4.37 10.81
CA VAL A 65 0.38 -3.85 10.16
C VAL A 65 0.27 -2.34 10.01
N VAL A 66 1.38 -1.67 10.27
CA VAL A 66 1.56 -0.24 10.00
C VAL A 66 2.76 -0.07 9.09
N CYS A 67 2.55 0.44 7.89
CA CYS A 67 3.58 0.69 6.89
C CYS A 67 3.65 2.18 6.56
N THR A 68 4.75 2.82 6.90
CA THR A 68 5.01 4.24 6.63
C THR A 68 5.82 4.40 5.35
N GLY A 69 5.45 5.38 4.56
CA GLY A 69 6.16 5.74 3.34
C GLY A 69 5.73 7.09 2.80
N ARG A 70 5.82 7.22 1.48
CA ARG A 70 5.34 8.39 0.75
C ARG A 70 4.74 7.99 -0.59
N PHE A 71 3.70 8.70 -0.98
CA PHE A 71 3.27 8.72 -2.37
C PHE A 71 4.12 9.71 -3.14
N TYR A 72 4.71 9.25 -4.24
CA TYR A 72 5.35 10.07 -5.24
C TYR A 72 4.43 10.10 -6.47
N ASP A 73 3.63 11.15 -6.55
CA ASP A 73 2.57 11.30 -7.53
C ASP A 73 3.00 12.19 -8.68
N PHE A 74 2.79 11.69 -9.90
CA PHE A 74 2.87 12.46 -11.13
C PHE A 74 1.48 12.98 -11.45
N CYS A 75 1.36 14.30 -11.56
CA CYS A 75 0.11 14.99 -11.79
C CYS A 75 0.15 15.73 -13.13
N ALA A 76 -0.97 15.77 -13.83
CA ALA A 76 -1.15 16.56 -15.03
C ALA A 76 -2.53 17.24 -15.05
N ARG A 77 -2.60 18.44 -15.63
CA ARG A 77 -3.85 19.16 -15.83
C ARG A 77 -4.46 18.75 -17.18
N HIS A 78 -5.69 18.24 -17.14
CA HIS A 78 -6.47 17.84 -18.30
C HIS A 78 -7.84 18.54 -18.24
N ASP A 79 -8.23 19.25 -19.29
CA ASP A 79 -9.47 20.03 -19.35
C ASP A 79 -9.67 20.96 -18.14
N GLY A 80 -8.59 21.62 -17.73
CA GLY A 80 -8.58 22.52 -16.57
C GLY A 80 -8.53 21.84 -15.21
N GLN A 81 -8.53 20.50 -15.14
CA GLN A 81 -8.56 19.74 -13.89
C GLN A 81 -7.25 18.98 -13.64
N TRP A 82 -6.70 19.09 -12.43
CA TRP A 82 -5.55 18.27 -12.02
C TRP A 82 -5.96 16.82 -11.79
N LYS A 83 -5.18 15.89 -12.34
CA LYS A 83 -5.36 14.45 -12.17
C LYS A 83 -4.03 13.80 -11.80
N ILE A 84 -4.07 12.79 -10.94
CA ILE A 84 -2.94 11.90 -10.71
C ILE A 84 -2.86 10.97 -11.91
N VAL A 85 -1.81 11.09 -12.72
CA VAL A 85 -1.58 10.23 -13.89
C VAL A 85 -0.74 9.00 -13.53
N ARG A 86 0.02 9.07 -12.44
CA ARG A 86 0.71 7.92 -11.84
C ARG A 86 0.94 8.17 -10.35
N ARG A 87 0.66 7.17 -9.52
CA ARG A 87 1.11 7.11 -8.13
C ARG A 87 2.21 6.07 -8.01
N GLN A 88 3.35 6.46 -7.46
CA GLN A 88 4.43 5.55 -7.11
C GLN A 88 4.65 5.60 -5.60
N PRO A 89 4.15 4.63 -4.83
CA PRO A 89 4.51 4.51 -3.43
C PRO A 89 6.01 4.22 -3.30
N ILE A 90 6.63 4.84 -2.30
CA ILE A 90 7.94 4.52 -1.77
C ILE A 90 7.71 4.15 -0.32
N TYR A 91 7.94 2.89 0.01
CA TYR A 91 7.79 2.39 1.37
C TYR A 91 9.08 2.65 2.13
N GLU A 92 9.03 2.97 3.42
CA GLU A 92 10.23 3.39 4.16
C GLU A 92 10.47 2.51 5.39
N LYS A 93 9.39 2.13 6.07
CA LYS A 93 9.45 1.30 7.27
C LYS A 93 8.09 0.70 7.56
N ASP A 94 8.06 -0.54 8.01
CA ASP A 94 6.85 -1.14 8.55
C ASP A 94 7.09 -1.95 9.83
N ARG A 95 5.98 -2.35 10.45
CA ARG A 95 5.93 -3.30 11.57
C ARG A 95 4.59 -4.02 11.56
N LEU A 96 4.57 -5.22 12.13
CA LEU A 96 3.39 -6.05 12.34
C LEU A 96 3.32 -6.45 13.80
N ASP A 97 2.16 -6.24 14.42
CA ASP A 97 1.93 -6.48 15.83
C ASP A 97 0.65 -7.32 16.00
N PRO A 98 0.64 -8.39 16.82
CA PRO A 98 -0.60 -9.01 17.27
C PRO A 98 -1.50 -8.00 17.98
N VAL A 99 -2.80 -8.06 17.71
CA VAL A 99 -3.79 -7.20 18.37
C VAL A 99 -3.96 -7.60 19.83
N ASP A 100 -4.00 -8.89 20.10
CA ASP A 100 -3.89 -9.42 21.46
C ASP A 100 -2.42 -9.40 21.90
N PRO A 101 -2.06 -8.60 22.93
CA PRO A 101 -0.67 -8.49 23.39
C PRO A 101 -0.13 -9.77 24.02
N ALA A 102 -0.98 -10.75 24.37
CA ALA A 102 -0.56 -12.06 24.87
C ALA A 102 -0.35 -13.09 23.75
N ALA A 103 -0.85 -12.81 22.53
CA ALA A 103 -0.71 -13.72 21.41
C ALA A 103 0.75 -13.77 20.90
N ARG A 104 1.16 -14.95 20.46
CA ARG A 104 2.45 -15.17 19.81
C ARG A 104 2.22 -15.51 18.35
N LEU A 105 2.90 -14.78 17.47
CA LEU A 105 2.92 -15.04 16.04
C LEU A 105 4.36 -15.36 15.61
N GLU A 106 4.55 -16.52 14.98
CA GLU A 106 5.82 -16.90 14.38
C GLU A 106 5.72 -16.67 12.87
N LEU A 107 6.56 -15.77 12.35
CA LEU A 107 6.58 -15.45 10.91
C LEU A 107 7.48 -16.43 10.18
N ASP A 108 7.06 -16.89 9.00
CA ASP A 108 7.90 -17.66 8.09
C ASP A 108 9.02 -16.76 7.54
N PRO A 109 10.29 -16.99 7.92
CA PRO A 109 11.40 -16.14 7.50
C PRO A 109 11.64 -16.19 5.98
N VAL A 110 11.37 -17.34 5.33
CA VAL A 110 11.58 -17.50 3.89
C VAL A 110 10.57 -16.65 3.11
N LEU A 111 9.32 -16.62 3.55
CA LEU A 111 8.31 -15.74 2.94
C LEU A 111 8.61 -14.27 3.23
N LEU A 112 9.02 -13.95 4.46
CA LEU A 112 9.32 -12.59 4.90
C LEU A 112 10.48 -11.98 4.09
N ASP A 113 11.55 -12.73 3.86
CA ASP A 113 12.75 -12.27 3.15
C ASP A 113 12.54 -12.04 1.65
N ARG A 114 11.39 -12.42 1.09
CA ARG A 114 11.03 -12.09 -0.31
C ARG A 114 10.72 -10.60 -0.51
N PHE A 115 10.46 -9.87 0.58
CA PHE A 115 10.01 -8.49 0.53
C PHE A 115 11.10 -7.51 1.04
N PRO A 116 11.34 -6.41 0.31
CA PRO A 116 12.18 -5.29 0.78
C PRO A 116 11.78 -4.77 2.16
N THR A 117 12.77 -4.28 2.91
CA THR A 117 12.64 -3.85 4.31
C THR A 117 11.54 -2.81 4.54
N GLY A 118 11.28 -1.91 3.59
CA GLY A 118 10.31 -0.83 3.76
C GLY A 118 8.84 -1.28 3.84
N TYR A 119 8.50 -2.46 3.29
CA TYR A 119 7.13 -3.01 3.28
C TYR A 119 7.10 -4.51 3.55
N ARG A 120 8.13 -5.04 4.21
CA ARG A 120 8.35 -6.46 4.42
C ARG A 120 7.16 -7.15 5.08
N HIS A 121 6.68 -6.59 6.17
CA HIS A 121 5.59 -7.13 6.96
C HIS A 121 4.22 -6.89 6.30
N LEU A 122 4.04 -5.75 5.63
CA LEU A 122 2.83 -5.49 4.82
C LEU A 122 2.72 -6.50 3.68
N GLY A 123 3.82 -6.77 2.98
CA GLY A 123 3.87 -7.76 1.91
C GLY A 123 3.60 -9.18 2.42
N TYR A 124 4.15 -9.53 3.59
CA TYR A 124 3.85 -10.80 4.25
C TYR A 124 2.36 -10.94 4.58
N LEU A 125 1.79 -9.96 5.27
CA LEU A 125 0.37 -9.97 5.67
C LEU A 125 -0.55 -10.07 4.44
N GLN A 126 -0.31 -9.26 3.41
CA GLN A 126 -1.13 -9.28 2.19
C GLN A 126 -0.99 -10.61 1.44
N THR A 127 0.20 -11.21 1.42
CA THR A 127 0.38 -12.54 0.81
C THR A 127 -0.38 -13.61 1.59
N LYS A 128 -0.34 -13.59 2.92
CA LYS A 128 -1.12 -14.49 3.78
C LYS A 128 -2.64 -14.28 3.63
N ALA A 129 -3.06 -13.06 3.34
CA ALA A 129 -4.44 -12.72 3.00
C ALA A 129 -4.85 -13.06 1.54
N GLY A 130 -3.97 -13.71 0.77
CA GLY A 130 -4.28 -14.19 -0.59
C GLY A 130 -4.00 -13.19 -1.71
N PHE A 131 -3.42 -12.02 -1.42
CA PHE A 131 -3.03 -11.06 -2.45
C PHE A 131 -1.70 -11.43 -3.11
N ARG A 132 -1.58 -11.09 -4.40
CA ARG A 132 -0.30 -11.17 -5.13
C ARG A 132 0.48 -9.87 -4.95
N VAL A 133 1.46 -9.88 -4.06
CA VAL A 133 2.29 -8.70 -3.76
C VAL A 133 3.51 -8.63 -4.71
N LYS A 134 3.80 -7.43 -5.22
CA LYS A 134 5.01 -7.16 -6.02
C LYS A 134 6.23 -7.06 -5.10
N THR A 135 7.35 -7.66 -5.50
CA THR A 135 8.61 -7.69 -4.71
C THR A 135 9.63 -6.62 -5.12
N GLY A 136 9.44 -5.97 -6.27
CA GLY A 136 10.32 -4.93 -6.80
C GLY A 136 9.81 -3.50 -6.59
N LEU A 137 8.92 -3.27 -5.62
CA LEU A 137 8.45 -1.92 -5.32
C LEU A 137 9.56 -1.11 -4.61
N PRO A 138 9.64 0.22 -4.84
CA PRO A 138 10.61 1.07 -4.15
C PRO A 138 10.44 1.00 -2.63
N ALA A 139 11.54 0.78 -1.93
CA ALA A 139 11.61 0.62 -0.48
C ALA A 139 12.92 1.20 0.08
#